data_AF-A0A924QTL3-F1
#
_entry.id   AF-A0A924QTL3-F1
#
_cell.length_a   1.000
_cell.length_b   1.000
_cell.length_c   1.000
_cell.angle_alpha   90.00
_cell.angle_beta   90.00
_cell.angle_gamma   90.00
#
_symmetry.space_group_name_H-M   'P 1'
#
loop_
_entity.id
_entity.type
_entity.pdbx_description
1 polymer ?
#
loop_
_entity_poly.entity_id
_entity_poly.type
_entity_poly.pdbx_seq_one_letter_code
_entity_poly.pdbx_strand_id
1 'polypeptide(L)'
;MPSFQLNNNLNFTIEPYEKRLRLIVFKDGLELVCRKENSKNLIAFLSLNKGQIFKGRLQLIKENTTVKILVKGQVIGSISEMDFRNLFI
;
A
#
# COMPACT_ATOMS: atom_id res chain seq x y z
N MET A 1 -13.60 2.40 6.91
CA MET A 1 -12.62 1.65 6.10
C MET A 1 -11.42 1.36 6.97
N PRO A 2 -10.86 0.14 6.95
CA PRO A 2 -9.66 -0.16 7.70
C PRO A 2 -8.50 0.70 7.16
N SER A 3 -7.79 1.39 8.06
CA SER A 3 -6.64 2.22 7.73
C SER A 3 -5.48 1.84 8.64
N PHE A 4 -4.29 1.80 8.09
CA PHE A 4 -3.07 1.55 8.84
C PHE A 4 -2.32 2.87 9.07
N GLN A 5 -2.04 3.19 10.33
CA GLN A 5 -1.25 4.37 10.66
C GLN A 5 0.22 4.13 10.32
N LEU A 6 0.78 5.01 9.50
CA LEU A 6 2.20 5.05 9.20
C LEU A 6 2.89 6.08 10.10
N ASN A 7 4.09 6.53 9.72
CA ASN A 7 4.83 7.57 10.43
C ASN A 7 4.33 8.97 10.07
N ASN A 8 4.59 9.97 10.92
CA ASN A 8 4.41 11.41 10.61
C ASN A 8 3.00 11.80 10.12
N ASN A 9 1.95 11.36 10.81
CA ASN A 9 0.53 11.61 10.46
C ASN A 9 0.12 11.11 9.07
N LEU A 10 0.85 10.14 8.52
CA LEU A 10 0.47 9.46 7.30
C LEU A 10 -0.41 8.26 7.63
N ASN A 11 -1.47 8.07 6.86
CA ASN A 11 -2.31 6.88 6.94
C ASN A 11 -2.35 6.20 5.59
N PHE A 12 -2.38 4.88 5.58
CA PHE A 12 -2.51 4.07 4.38
C PHE A 12 -3.81 3.28 4.42
N THR A 13 -4.57 3.35 3.34
CA THR A 13 -5.87 2.69 3.21
C THR A 13 -5.93 1.96 1.87
N ILE A 14 -6.66 0.85 1.84
CA ILE A 14 -7.08 0.19 0.61
C ILE A 14 -8.60 0.15 0.60
N GLU A 15 -9.21 0.65 -0.46
CA GLU A 15 -10.65 0.67 -0.62
C GLU A 15 -11.09 -0.04 -1.92
N PRO A 16 -12.27 -0.68 -1.93
CA PRO A 16 -12.90 -1.09 -3.17
C PRO A 16 -13.14 0.12 -4.07
N TYR A 17 -12.80 -0.01 -5.35
CA TYR A 17 -13.04 1.02 -6.35
C TYR A 17 -13.44 0.34 -7.66
N GLU A 18 -14.73 0.41 -7.98
CA GLU A 18 -15.34 -0.35 -9.08
C GLU A 18 -15.02 -1.86 -8.98
N LYS A 19 -14.38 -2.45 -10.01
CA LYS A 19 -13.94 -3.84 -10.05
C LYS A 19 -12.47 -4.00 -9.62
N ARG A 20 -11.90 -3.01 -8.95
CA ARG A 20 -10.49 -2.91 -8.55
C ARG A 20 -10.38 -2.45 -7.10
N LEU A 21 -9.15 -2.31 -6.64
CA LEU A 21 -8.80 -1.69 -5.36
C LEU A 21 -8.13 -0.35 -5.61
N ARG A 22 -8.30 0.59 -4.70
CA ARG A 22 -7.61 1.86 -4.67
C ARG A 22 -6.80 1.94 -3.39
N LEU A 23 -5.49 2.04 -3.56
CA LEU A 23 -4.52 2.22 -2.49
C LEU A 23 -4.32 3.72 -2.32
N ILE A 24 -4.41 4.24 -1.09
CA ILE A 24 -4.39 5.66 -0.81
C ILE A 24 -3.47 5.94 0.37
N VAL A 25 -2.64 6.97 0.23
CA VAL A 25 -1.91 7.56 1.34
C VAL A 25 -2.56 8.90 1.67
N PHE A 26 -2.95 9.09 2.92
CA PHE A 26 -3.40 10.36 3.46
C PHE A 26 -2.29 11.01 4.28
N LYS A 27 -2.24 12.34 4.29
CA LYS A 27 -1.45 13.16 5.20
C LYS A 27 -2.35 14.19 5.85
N ASP A 28 -2.40 14.21 7.18
CA ASP A 28 -3.23 15.16 7.93
C ASP A 28 -4.71 15.15 7.45
N GLY A 29 -5.23 13.95 7.14
CA GLY A 29 -6.59 13.74 6.64
C GLY A 29 -6.81 14.03 5.15
N LEU A 30 -5.82 14.58 4.45
CA LEU A 30 -5.90 14.90 3.02
C LEU A 30 -5.26 13.80 2.18
N GLU A 31 -5.89 13.45 1.05
CA GLU A 31 -5.31 12.49 0.11
C GLU A 31 -4.02 13.04 -0.49
N LEU A 32 -2.91 12.35 -0.24
CA LEU A 32 -1.59 12.72 -0.74
C LEU A 32 -1.33 12.08 -2.10
N VAL A 33 -1.56 10.77 -2.22
CA VAL A 33 -1.45 10.00 -3.46
C VAL A 33 -2.40 8.81 -3.45
N CYS A 34 -2.87 8.40 -4.62
CA CYS A 34 -3.60 7.14 -4.79
C CYS A 34 -3.13 6.34 -6.01
N ARG A 35 -3.44 5.04 -5.99
CA ARG A 35 -3.24 4.14 -7.13
C ARG A 35 -4.33 3.08 -7.20
N LYS A 36 -4.89 2.89 -8.39
CA LYS A 36 -5.82 1.80 -8.68
C LYS A 36 -5.06 0.54 -9.08
N GLU A 37 -5.42 -0.61 -8.54
CA GLU A 37 -4.79 -1.90 -8.85
C GLU A 37 -5.78 -3.07 -8.73
N ASN A 38 -5.52 -4.18 -9.42
CA ASN A 38 -6.26 -5.42 -9.28
C ASN A 38 -5.81 -6.20 -8.02
N SER A 39 -6.77 -6.77 -7.28
CA SER A 39 -6.49 -7.63 -6.12
C SER A 39 -5.57 -8.81 -6.46
N LYS A 40 -5.72 -9.44 -7.63
CA LYS A 40 -4.85 -10.53 -8.10
C LYS A 40 -3.38 -10.11 -8.18
N ASN A 41 -3.10 -8.89 -8.64
CA ASN A 41 -1.74 -8.36 -8.75
C ASN A 41 -1.13 -8.08 -7.37
N LEU A 42 -1.94 -7.56 -6.43
CA LEU A 42 -1.51 -7.39 -5.04
C LEU A 42 -1.22 -8.73 -4.37
N ILE A 43 -2.09 -9.73 -4.54
CA ILE A 43 -1.88 -11.07 -3.98
C ILE A 43 -0.61 -11.70 -4.54
N ALA A 44 -0.40 -11.62 -5.86
CA ALA A 44 0.82 -12.11 -6.51
C ALA A 44 2.08 -11.40 -5.99
N PHE A 45 2.02 -10.08 -5.77
CA PHE A 45 3.10 -9.32 -5.15
C PHE A 45 3.42 -9.80 -3.73
N LEU A 46 2.40 -10.09 -2.92
CA LEU A 46 2.59 -10.58 -1.55
C LEU A 46 3.20 -11.99 -1.50
N SER A 47 2.99 -12.81 -2.53
CA SER A 47 3.63 -14.13 -2.62
C SER A 47 5.14 -14.09 -2.89
N LEU A 48 5.71 -12.92 -3.21
CA LEU A 48 7.15 -12.76 -3.45
C LEU A 48 7.94 -12.64 -2.13
N ASN A 49 9.12 -13.24 -2.03
CA ASN A 49 10.03 -13.00 -0.89
C ASN A 49 10.64 -11.59 -0.95
N LYS A 50 11.02 -11.15 -2.15
CA LYS A 50 11.43 -9.77 -2.44
C LYS A 50 10.83 -9.35 -3.76
N GLY A 51 10.34 -8.12 -3.82
CA GLY A 51 9.77 -7.60 -5.04
C GLY A 51 9.34 -6.16 -4.92
N GLN A 52 9.09 -5.54 -6.06
CA GLN A 52 8.47 -4.22 -6.13
C GLN A 52 7.26 -4.32 -7.04
N ILE A 53 6.18 -3.66 -6.64
CA ILE A 53 5.07 -3.37 -7.53
C ILE A 53 4.91 -1.85 -7.67
N PHE A 54 4.45 -1.47 -8.86
CA PHE A 54 4.24 -0.08 -9.29
C PHE A 54 5.52 0.68 -9.63
N LYS A 55 5.42 1.44 -10.71
CA LYS A 55 6.32 2.55 -11.04
C LYS A 55 5.55 3.86 -10.85
N GLY A 56 6.23 4.93 -10.41
CA GLY A 56 5.64 6.27 -10.30
C GLY A 56 5.49 6.78 -8.85
N ARG A 57 4.40 7.52 -8.58
CA ARG A 57 4.24 8.29 -7.32
C ARG A 57 4.05 7.42 -6.08
N LEU A 58 3.21 6.39 -6.13
CA LEU A 58 3.05 5.39 -5.05
C LEU A 58 3.69 4.08 -5.51
N GLN A 59 4.58 3.54 -4.67
CA GLN A 59 5.27 2.28 -4.92
C GLN A 59 5.21 1.41 -3.66
N LEU A 60 5.23 0.08 -3.85
CA LEU A 60 5.33 -0.86 -2.75
C LEU A 60 6.54 -1.77 -2.98
N ILE A 61 7.34 -1.96 -1.95
CA ILE A 61 8.47 -2.88 -1.96
C ILE A 61 8.25 -3.92 -0.86
N LYS A 62 8.28 -5.20 -1.23
CA LYS A 62 8.24 -6.31 -0.28
C LYS A 62 9.65 -6.78 0.03
N GLU A 63 9.93 -6.95 1.31
CA GLU A 63 11.13 -7.58 1.82
C GLU A 63 10.72 -8.57 2.93
N ASN A 64 10.81 -9.86 2.62
CA ASN A 64 10.34 -10.94 3.47
C ASN A 64 8.87 -10.75 3.86
N THR A 65 8.59 -10.49 5.14
CA THR A 65 7.25 -10.31 5.71
C THR A 65 6.85 -8.85 5.86
N THR A 66 7.64 -7.91 5.33
CA THR A 66 7.38 -6.46 5.44
C THR A 66 7.10 -5.85 4.07
N VAL A 67 6.08 -5.01 4.00
CA VAL A 67 5.77 -4.17 2.84
C VAL A 67 6.13 -2.72 3.17
N LYS A 68 7.13 -2.18 2.48
CA LYS A 68 7.50 -0.77 2.52
C LYS A 68 6.60 -0.01 1.55
N ILE A 69 6.05 1.10 2.02
CA ILE A 69 5.24 2.04 1.23
C ILE A 69 6.11 3.23 0.88
N LEU A 70 6.23 3.52 -0.42
CA LEU A 70 7.05 4.60 -0.92
C LEU A 70 6.20 5.64 -1.65
N VAL A 71 6.50 6.91 -1.39
CA VAL A 71 5.96 8.04 -2.15
C VAL A 71 7.10 8.80 -2.80
N LYS A 72 7.04 8.95 -4.14
CA LYS A 72 8.10 9.57 -4.96
C LYS A 72 9.50 8.97 -4.69
N GLY A 73 9.56 7.65 -4.47
CA GLY A 73 10.81 6.91 -4.22
C GLY A 73 11.32 6.99 -2.77
N GLN A 74 10.65 7.71 -1.87
CA GLN A 74 11.00 7.78 -0.46
C GLN A 74 10.11 6.85 0.36
N VAL A 75 10.70 6.05 1.24
CA VAL A 75 9.95 5.20 2.19
C VAL A 75 9.25 6.10 3.21
N ILE A 76 7.92 6.04 3.24
CA ILE A 76 7.09 6.82 4.16
C ILE A 76 6.55 5.99 5.33
N GLY A 77 6.67 4.67 5.23
CA GLY A 77 6.26 3.74 6.27
C GLY A 77 6.40 2.30 5.82
N SER A 78 6.18 1.39 6.76
CA SER A 78 6.18 -0.04 6.54
C SER A 78 5.02 -0.67 7.29
N ILE A 79 4.46 -1.71 6.70
CA ILE A 79 3.34 -2.49 7.24
C ILE A 79 3.69 -3.97 7.10
N SER A 80 3.29 -4.79 8.07
CA SER A 80 3.49 -6.24 7.95
C SER A 80 2.67 -6.80 6.78
N GLU A 81 3.12 -7.89 6.18
CA GLU A 81 2.35 -8.57 5.14
C GLU A 81 0.94 -8.95 5.64
N MET A 82 0.82 -9.36 6.90
CA MET A 82 -0.45 -9.76 7.51
C MET A 82 -1.39 -8.56 7.64
N ASP A 83 -0.91 -7.44 8.17
CA ASP A 83 -1.72 -6.22 8.30
C ASP A 83 -2.10 -5.66 6.93
N PHE A 84 -1.19 -5.71 5.96
CA PHE A 84 -1.47 -5.29 4.59
C PHE A 84 -2.58 -6.14 3.96
N ARG A 85 -2.57 -7.45 4.15
CA ARG A 85 -3.64 -8.36 3.71
C ARG A 85 -4.98 -7.99 4.34
N ASN A 86 -5.01 -7.71 5.64
CA ASN A 86 -6.22 -7.35 6.37
C ASN A 86 -6.88 -6.04 5.90
N LEU A 87 -6.20 -5.21 5.09
CA LEU A 87 -6.77 -3.99 4.53
C LEU A 87 -7.71 -4.23 3.35
N PHE A 88 -7.64 -5.38 2.67
CA PHE A 88 -8.40 -5.62 1.43
C PHE A 88 -8.85 -7.06 1.19
N ILE A 89 -8.58 -7.96 2.13
CA ILE A 89 -9.12 -9.33 2.16
C ILE A 89 -10.38 -9.35 3.02
#